data_AF-A0A428W6E3-F1
#
_entry.id   AF-A0A428W6E3-F1
#
_cell.length_a   1.000
_cell.length_b   1.000
_cell.length_c   1.000
_cell.angle_alpha   90.00
_cell.angle_beta   90.00
_cell.angle_gamma   90.00
#
_symmetry.space_group_name_H-M   'P 1'
#
loop_
_entity.id
_entity.type
_entity.pdbx_description
1 polymer ?
#
loop_
_entity_poly.entity_id
_entity_poly.type
_entity_poly.pdbx_seq_one_letter_code
_entity_poly.pdbx_strand_id
1 'polypeptide(L)'
;MDHNLPTSGQRGWFDRLLDRFGEWLFAAEEDARAEARGLEVRRGPRGTRTYRDPRWDTVHACSSCGGHGLSLTDGAACPACAGTGVVRSTPAAAVPVADAGKGARS
;
A
#
# COMPACT_ATOMS: atom_id res chain seq x y z
N MET A 1 -57.06 16.64 -12.63
CA MET A 1 -55.71 17.21 -12.44
C MET A 1 -54.88 16.09 -11.84
N ASP A 2 -54.30 15.27 -12.70
CA ASP A 2 -53.52 14.10 -12.27
C ASP A 2 -52.09 14.31 -12.70
N HIS A 3 -51.26 14.81 -11.78
CA HIS A 3 -49.82 14.88 -11.96
C HIS A 3 -49.23 13.50 -11.65
N ASN A 4 -49.31 12.58 -12.61
CA ASN A 4 -48.53 11.34 -12.58
C ASN A 4 -47.14 11.61 -13.18
N LEU A 5 -46.18 11.98 -12.34
CA LEU A 5 -44.76 11.97 -12.69
C LEU A 5 -44.19 10.57 -12.44
N PRO A 6 -43.71 9.85 -13.47
CA PRO A 6 -43.03 8.58 -13.28
C PRO A 6 -41.59 8.83 -12.80
N THR A 7 -41.38 9.03 -11.51
CA THR A 7 -40.04 9.18 -10.89
C THR A 7 -39.53 7.91 -10.21
N SER A 8 -39.83 6.72 -10.76
CA SER A 8 -39.40 5.45 -10.16
C SER A 8 -38.39 4.65 -11.01
N GLY A 9 -38.12 5.04 -12.26
CA GLY A 9 -37.16 4.35 -13.14
C GLY A 9 -35.75 4.94 -13.18
N GLN A 10 -35.56 6.21 -12.81
CA GLN A 10 -34.29 6.93 -12.99
C GLN A 10 -33.33 6.86 -11.80
N ARG A 11 -33.76 6.46 -10.60
CA ARG A 11 -32.90 6.49 -9.41
C ARG A 11 -31.90 5.32 -9.39
N GLY A 12 -32.34 4.09 -9.65
CA GLY A 12 -31.48 2.91 -9.48
C GLY A 12 -30.30 2.78 -10.47
N TRP A 13 -30.38 3.36 -11.67
CA TRP A 13 -29.23 3.36 -12.58
C TRP A 13 -28.21 4.43 -12.21
N PHE A 14 -28.68 5.57 -11.69
CA PHE A 14 -27.84 6.66 -11.22
C PHE A 14 -27.15 6.29 -9.90
N ASP A 15 -27.87 5.62 -8.99
CA ASP A 15 -27.29 5.08 -7.75
C ASP A 15 -26.19 4.07 -8.06
N ARG A 16 -26.40 3.15 -9.01
CA ARG A 16 -25.34 2.23 -9.47
C ARG A 16 -24.16 2.93 -10.13
N LEU A 17 -24.41 4.04 -10.82
CA LEU A 17 -23.36 4.85 -11.43
C LEU A 17 -22.55 5.57 -10.33
N LEU A 18 -23.23 6.13 -9.34
CA LEU A 18 -22.61 6.77 -8.18
C LEU A 18 -21.85 5.79 -7.31
N ASP A 19 -22.36 4.58 -7.08
CA ASP A 19 -21.65 3.51 -6.38
C ASP A 19 -20.38 3.11 -7.13
N ARG A 20 -20.47 2.99 -8.47
CA ARG A 20 -19.31 2.72 -9.32
C ARG A 20 -18.29 3.84 -9.25
N PHE A 21 -18.74 5.09 -9.29
CA PHE A 21 -17.85 6.25 -9.17
C PHE A 21 -17.30 6.38 -7.75
N GLY A 22 -18.05 6.04 -6.72
CA GLY A 22 -17.60 6.02 -5.33
C GLY A 22 -16.50 4.97 -5.14
N GLU A 23 -16.75 3.73 -5.56
CA GLU A 23 -15.73 2.68 -5.55
C GLU A 23 -14.48 3.06 -6.35
N TRP A 24 -14.65 3.79 -7.46
CA TRP A 24 -13.52 4.23 -8.29
C TRP A 24 -12.77 5.42 -7.71
N LEU A 25 -13.49 6.44 -7.23
CA LEU A 25 -12.94 7.71 -6.75
C LEU A 25 -12.34 7.56 -5.35
N PHE A 26 -13.05 6.89 -4.43
CA PHE A 26 -12.49 6.62 -3.10
C PHE A 26 -11.31 5.66 -3.20
N ALA A 27 -11.32 4.71 -4.13
CA ALA A 27 -10.15 3.90 -4.35
C ALA A 27 -8.99 4.64 -5.01
N ALA A 28 -9.25 5.54 -5.95
CA ALA A 28 -8.21 6.33 -6.59
C ALA A 28 -7.58 7.33 -5.59
N GLU A 29 -8.39 7.95 -4.73
CA GLU A 29 -7.88 8.78 -3.64
C GLU A 29 -7.13 7.99 -2.57
N GLU A 30 -7.60 6.78 -2.25
CA GLU A 30 -6.92 5.92 -1.28
C GLU A 30 -5.58 5.41 -1.82
N ASP A 31 -5.53 5.00 -3.08
CA ASP A 31 -4.29 4.65 -3.79
C ASP A 31 -3.34 5.86 -3.81
N ALA A 32 -3.82 7.04 -4.19
CA ALA A 32 -3.00 8.26 -4.24
C ALA A 32 -2.49 8.68 -2.84
N ARG A 33 -3.31 8.52 -1.79
CA ARG A 33 -2.90 8.78 -0.41
C ARG A 33 -1.89 7.74 0.08
N ALA A 34 -2.04 6.49 -0.31
CA ALA A 34 -1.10 5.43 0.00
C ALA A 34 0.25 5.69 -0.67
N GLU A 35 0.26 6.02 -1.96
CA GLU A 35 1.46 6.41 -2.71
C GLU A 35 2.12 7.65 -2.10
N ALA A 36 1.35 8.67 -1.72
CA ALA A 36 1.87 9.87 -1.04
C ALA A 36 2.51 9.56 0.33
N ARG A 37 2.12 8.45 0.98
CA ARG A 37 2.75 7.92 2.21
C ARG A 37 3.95 7.01 1.92
N GLY A 38 4.32 6.83 0.65
CA GLY A 38 5.40 5.95 0.23
C GLY A 38 5.03 4.47 0.21
N LEU A 39 3.73 4.13 0.23
CA LEU A 39 3.28 2.75 0.06
C LEU A 39 3.30 2.38 -1.42
N GLU A 40 3.80 1.20 -1.72
CA GLU A 40 3.68 0.57 -3.03
C GLU A 40 2.25 0.02 -3.18
N VAL A 41 1.53 0.47 -4.20
CA VAL A 41 0.16 0.04 -4.50
C VAL A 41 0.17 -0.90 -5.70
N ARG A 42 -0.28 -2.14 -5.50
CA ARG A 42 -0.41 -3.14 -6.57
C ARG A 42 -1.89 -3.49 -6.77
N ARG A 43 -2.36 -3.31 -8.00
CA ARG A 43 -3.73 -3.67 -8.40
C ARG A 43 -3.76 -5.09 -8.95
N GLY A 44 -4.57 -5.93 -8.33
CA GLY A 44 -4.79 -7.33 -8.68
C GLY A 44 -6.07 -7.55 -9.48
N PRO A 45 -6.33 -8.80 -9.91
CA PRO A 45 -7.55 -9.14 -10.64
C PRO A 45 -8.80 -8.90 -9.78
N ARG A 46 -9.93 -8.60 -10.43
CA ARG A 46 -11.25 -8.42 -9.80
C ARG A 46 -11.30 -7.31 -8.73
N GLY A 47 -10.49 -6.26 -8.88
CA GLY A 47 -10.50 -5.11 -7.97
C GLY A 47 -9.80 -5.35 -6.63
N THR A 48 -9.04 -6.45 -6.49
CA THR A 48 -8.15 -6.63 -5.33
C THR A 48 -7.03 -5.60 -5.36
N ARG A 49 -6.66 -5.10 -4.17
CA ARG A 49 -5.58 -4.14 -3.98
C ARG A 49 -4.64 -4.65 -2.91
N THR A 50 -3.35 -4.50 -3.13
CA THR A 50 -2.30 -4.83 -2.16
C THR A 50 -1.48 -3.59 -1.92
N TYR A 51 -1.43 -3.17 -0.66
CA TYR A 51 -0.60 -2.06 -0.19
C TYR A 51 0.62 -2.65 0.50
N ARG A 52 1.83 -2.29 0.07
CA ARG A 52 3.08 -2.74 0.65
C ARG A 52 3.90 -1.54 1.09
N ASP A 53 4.31 -1.53 2.36
CA ASP A 53 5.19 -0.50 2.91
C ASP A 53 6.65 -0.96 2.76
N PRO A 54 7.46 -0.30 1.90
CA PRO A 54 8.85 -0.66 1.67
C PRO A 54 9.72 -0.57 2.92
N ARG A 55 9.29 0.13 3.98
CA ARG A 55 10.06 0.17 5.24
C ARG A 55 10.23 -1.23 5.84
N TRP A 56 9.25 -2.12 5.64
CA TRP A 56 9.34 -3.49 6.17
C TRP A 56 10.38 -4.33 5.43
N ASP A 57 10.75 -3.96 4.21
CA ASP A 57 11.81 -4.63 3.46
C ASP A 57 13.19 -4.38 4.06
N THR A 58 13.30 -3.39 4.95
CA THR A 58 14.53 -3.13 5.71
C THR A 58 14.59 -3.88 7.04
N VAL A 59 13.49 -4.52 7.46
CA VAL A 59 13.40 -5.27 8.72
C VAL A 59 13.64 -6.74 8.44
N HIS A 60 14.67 -7.32 9.07
CA HIS A 60 15.00 -8.73 8.93
C HIS A 60 15.18 -9.39 10.29
N ALA A 61 14.96 -10.71 10.34
CA ALA A 61 15.31 -11.50 11.51
C ALA A 61 16.82 -11.35 11.80
N CYS A 62 17.17 -11.17 13.07
CA CYS A 62 18.55 -11.13 13.49
C CYS A 62 19.22 -12.47 13.18
N SER A 63 20.27 -12.46 12.37
CA SER A 63 20.98 -13.68 11.94
C SER A 63 21.63 -14.41 13.12
N SER A 64 22.05 -13.69 14.17
CA SER A 64 22.70 -14.28 15.34
C SER A 64 21.76 -15.10 16.22
N CYS A 65 20.49 -14.70 16.35
CA CYS A 65 19.50 -15.41 17.17
C CYS A 65 18.34 -16.01 16.36
N GLY A 66 18.41 -15.99 15.03
CA GLY A 66 17.36 -16.50 14.14
C GLY A 66 15.99 -15.84 14.32
N GLY A 67 15.91 -14.65 14.92
CA GLY A 67 14.63 -14.00 15.22
C GLY A 67 14.13 -14.12 16.66
N HIS A 68 14.75 -14.96 17.49
CA HIS A 68 14.23 -15.26 18.83
C HIS A 68 14.45 -14.16 19.87
N GLY A 69 15.40 -13.24 19.62
CA GLY A 69 15.78 -12.20 20.58
C GLY A 69 16.60 -12.72 21.77
N LEU A 70 16.82 -14.03 21.87
CA LEU A 70 17.61 -14.65 22.92
C LEU A 70 18.88 -15.29 22.35
N SER A 71 19.95 -15.24 23.13
CA SER A 71 21.18 -15.98 22.88
C SER A 71 20.93 -17.48 23.05
N LEU A 72 21.39 -18.27 22.08
CA LEU A 72 21.19 -19.73 22.07
C LEU A 72 22.00 -20.46 23.16
N THR A 73 23.04 -19.83 23.70
CA THR A 73 23.97 -20.48 24.63
C THR A 73 23.57 -20.31 26.09
N ASP A 74 23.04 -19.15 26.47
CA ASP A 74 22.76 -18.77 27.86
C ASP A 74 21.33 -18.28 28.09
N GLY A 75 20.51 -18.15 27.03
CA GLY A 75 19.14 -17.66 27.12
C GLY A 75 19.04 -16.17 27.48
N ALA A 76 20.16 -15.44 27.52
CA ALA A 76 20.18 -14.00 27.77
C ALA A 76 19.68 -13.23 26.53
N ALA A 77 19.40 -11.93 26.69
CA ALA A 77 19.05 -11.08 25.55
C ALA A 77 20.16 -11.12 24.49
N CYS A 78 19.81 -11.36 23.24
CA CYS A 78 20.78 -11.44 22.17
C CYS A 78 21.49 -10.08 22.00
N PRO A 79 22.82 -10.01 22.12
CA PRO A 79 23.55 -8.73 22.07
C PRO A 79 23.49 -8.09 20.69
N ALA A 80 23.41 -8.89 19.62
CA ALA A 80 23.39 -8.38 18.24
C ALA A 80 22.11 -7.61 17.88
N CYS A 81 20.99 -7.92 18.53
CA CYS A 81 19.70 -7.23 18.33
C CYS A 81 19.15 -6.61 19.61
N ALA A 82 19.94 -6.56 20.68
CA ALA A 82 19.55 -6.09 22.01
C ALA A 82 18.22 -6.70 22.51
N GLY A 83 18.00 -7.99 22.26
CA GLY A 83 16.78 -8.68 22.70
C GLY A 83 15.56 -8.60 21.77
N THR A 84 15.61 -7.78 20.71
CA THR A 84 14.42 -7.51 19.87
C THR A 84 14.12 -8.61 18.84
N GLY A 85 15.09 -9.46 18.52
CA GLY A 85 14.97 -10.50 17.50
C GLY A 85 15.04 -10.00 16.06
N VAL A 86 14.93 -8.70 15.82
CA VAL A 86 14.94 -8.09 14.47
C VAL A 86 16.00 -7.01 14.36
N VAL A 87 16.51 -6.81 13.15
CA VAL A 87 17.49 -5.75 12.84
C VAL A 87 16.98 -4.96 11.65
N ARG A 88 17.25 -3.65 11.65
CA ARG A 88 16.93 -2.77 10.52
C ARG A 88 18.18 -2.48 9.70
N SER A 89 18.13 -2.80 8.42
CA SER A 89 19.13 -2.38 7.44
C SER A 89 18.90 -0.90 7.11
N THR A 90 19.95 -0.09 7.03
CA THR A 90 19.82 1.22 6.38
C THR A 90 19.68 0.95 4.88
N PRO A 91 18.59 1.38 4.21
CA PRO A 91 18.48 1.19 2.78
C PRO A 91 19.62 1.95 2.11
N ALA A 92 20.37 1.29 1.22
CA ALA A 92 21.25 1.99 0.30
C ALA A 92 20.39 3.00 -0.45
N ALA A 93 20.67 4.30 -0.30
CA ALA A 93 19.84 5.39 -0.76
C ALA A 93 19.28 5.11 -2.16
N ALA A 94 17.95 5.14 -2.30
CA ALA A 94 17.29 4.97 -3.58
C ALA A 94 17.87 5.98 -4.58
N VAL A 95 18.54 5.47 -5.60
CA VAL A 95 19.01 6.26 -6.74
C VAL A 95 17.77 6.95 -7.33
N PRO A 96 17.74 8.29 -7.44
CA PRO A 96 16.59 8.96 -8.01
C PRO A 96 16.43 8.49 -9.45
N VAL A 97 15.25 7.96 -9.77
CA VAL A 97 14.87 7.65 -11.15
C VAL A 97 14.81 8.99 -11.88
N ALA A 98 15.84 9.26 -12.68
CA ALA A 98 15.90 10.44 -13.51
C ALA A 98 14.72 10.40 -14.51
N ASP A 99 13.97 11.49 -14.52
CA ASP A 99 12.92 11.80 -15.48
C ASP A 99 13.48 11.72 -16.91
N ALA A 100 13.21 10.63 -17.61
CA ALA A 100 13.59 10.47 -19.01
C ALA A 100 12.57 11.17 -19.92
N GLY A 101 12.77 12.48 -20.07
CA GLY A 101 12.81 13.18 -21.37
C GLY A 101 11.74 12.86 -22.43
N LYS A 102 10.80 13.82 -22.57
CA LYS A 102 10.52 14.58 -23.81
C LYS A 102 10.58 13.80 -25.14
N GLY A 103 9.41 13.45 -25.67
CA GLY A 103 9.19 13.12 -27.07
C GLY A 103 8.17 14.06 -27.71
N ALA A 104 8.66 15.06 -28.46
CA ALA A 104 7.85 15.90 -29.34
C ALA A 104 7.29 15.07 -30.51
N ARG A 105 6.11 15.45 -31.03
CA ARG A 105 5.67 15.09 -32.38
C ARG A 105 5.16 16.33 -33.10
N SER A 106 5.71 16.50 -34.29
CA SER A 106 5.52 17.54 -35.30
C SER A 106 4.11 17.61 -35.86
#